data_AF-A0A7C3U1N0-F1
#
_entry.id   AF-A0A7C3U1N0-F1
#
_cell.length_a   1.000
_cell.length_b   1.000
_cell.length_c   1.000
_cell.angle_alpha   90.00
_cell.angle_beta   90.00
_cell.angle_gamma   90.00
#
_symmetry.space_group_name_H-M   'P 1'
#
loop_
_entity.id
_entity.type
_entity.pdbx_description
1 polymer ?
#
loop_
_entity_poly.entity_id
_entity_poly.type
_entity_poly.pdbx_seq_one_letter_code
_entity_poly.pdbx_strand_id
1 'polypeptide(L)'
;MSPKERVIAALEFNTPDRIPVGETGIDYAIAERILGHSTLYRAKWREYTALWEGRRDEYVASCKRDIVELARKLGHDIVPAFLVPSAYSKPEVPEFLGPYRWRTADGRVFAYSPETEGHAFLVSNPDVTLDGLEDHPFQIDESQLELVQHIVREMGGTHFILGRPGDDVLPVGRYTLEYLLVTMMDRPEVFRRIVEVEMHQCIAASKALIEAGCDGVLPTSDLASSQGPFMSPAMFEEFLLPWLGTLCDAVHSKGGYIIKHSDGYMWPLLD
;
A
#
# COMPACT_ATOMS: atom_id res chain seq x y z
N MET A 1 24.89 13.55 -7.75
CA MET A 1 23.50 13.44 -8.21
C MET A 1 22.57 13.78 -7.06
N SER A 2 21.42 14.41 -7.34
CA SER A 2 20.35 14.51 -6.36
C SER A 2 19.84 13.12 -5.98
N PRO A 3 19.23 12.95 -4.79
CA PRO A 3 18.62 11.67 -4.43
C PRO A 3 17.65 11.12 -5.48
N LYS A 4 16.84 11.97 -6.11
CA LYS A 4 15.95 11.61 -7.22
C LYS A 4 16.71 11.12 -8.45
N GLU A 5 17.69 11.89 -8.92
CA GLU A 5 18.52 11.52 -10.07
C GLU A 5 19.21 10.18 -9.88
N ARG A 6 19.65 9.90 -8.65
CA ARG A 6 20.30 8.63 -8.27
C ARG A 6 19.35 7.44 -8.38
N VAL A 7 18.11 7.58 -7.89
CA VAL A 7 17.09 6.53 -7.98
C VAL A 7 16.71 6.30 -9.44
N ILE A 8 16.46 7.37 -10.20
CA ILE A 8 16.13 7.26 -11.63
C ILE A 8 17.26 6.58 -12.41
N ALA A 9 18.51 6.99 -12.18
CA ALA A 9 19.65 6.35 -12.84
C ALA A 9 19.69 4.83 -12.57
N ALA A 10 19.41 4.39 -11.34
CA ALA A 10 19.36 2.97 -11.02
C ALA A 10 18.17 2.25 -11.71
N LEU A 11 16.97 2.85 -11.72
CA LEU A 11 15.78 2.28 -12.37
C LEU A 11 15.93 2.19 -13.89
N GLU A 12 16.66 3.12 -14.51
CA GLU A 12 16.95 3.15 -15.94
C GLU A 12 18.20 2.35 -16.32
N PHE A 13 18.74 1.52 -15.42
CA PHE A 13 19.93 0.70 -15.65
C PHE A 13 21.20 1.51 -16.02
N ASN A 14 21.27 2.77 -15.58
CA ASN A 14 22.46 3.61 -15.65
C ASN A 14 23.30 3.47 -14.36
N THR A 15 24.52 4.04 -14.36
CA THR A 15 25.40 4.01 -13.18
C THR A 15 25.17 5.23 -12.29
N PRO A 16 24.55 5.09 -11.09
CA PRO A 16 24.44 6.18 -10.14
C PRO A 16 25.78 6.49 -9.45
N ASP A 17 25.88 7.64 -8.79
CA ASP A 17 27.06 8.05 -8.00
C ASP A 17 27.28 7.20 -6.73
N ARG A 18 26.21 6.61 -6.19
CA ARG A 18 26.21 5.53 -5.18
C ARG A 18 24.91 4.72 -5.28
N ILE A 19 24.84 3.59 -4.60
CA ILE A 19 23.59 2.81 -4.48
C ILE A 19 22.51 3.71 -3.83
N PRO A 20 21.34 3.89 -4.46
CA PRO A 20 20.22 4.59 -3.82
C PRO A 20 19.68 3.76 -2.65
N VAL A 21 19.31 4.43 -1.56
CA VAL A 21 18.82 3.80 -0.34
C VAL A 21 17.48 4.42 0.05
N GLY A 22 16.55 3.59 0.51
CA GLY A 22 15.29 4.08 1.08
C GLY A 22 14.45 2.91 1.56
N GLU A 23 13.34 3.26 2.21
CA GLU A 23 12.41 2.30 2.81
C GLU A 23 11.01 2.55 2.30
N THR A 24 10.23 1.49 2.09
CA THR A 24 8.80 1.61 1.73
C THR A 24 7.97 2.09 2.93
N GLY A 25 8.50 1.94 4.14
CA GLY A 25 7.97 2.47 5.39
C GLY A 25 8.86 2.06 6.57
N ILE A 26 8.82 2.82 7.66
CA ILE A 26 9.60 2.52 8.88
C ILE A 26 8.60 2.38 10.02
N ASP A 27 8.59 1.22 10.66
CA ASP A 27 7.69 0.96 11.78
C ASP A 27 8.06 1.78 13.01
N TYR A 28 7.03 2.17 13.76
CA TYR A 28 7.15 3.20 14.80
C TYR A 28 8.24 2.91 15.84
N ALA A 29 8.45 1.64 16.23
CA ALA A 29 9.43 1.29 17.25
C ALA A 29 10.87 1.69 16.84
N ILE A 30 11.17 1.66 15.54
CA ILE A 30 12.43 2.14 14.97
C ILE A 30 12.36 3.65 14.74
N ALA A 31 11.26 4.14 14.18
CA ALA A 31 11.06 5.56 13.91
C ALA A 31 11.23 6.43 15.16
N GLU A 32 10.59 6.08 16.27
CA GLU A 32 10.65 6.85 17.53
C GLU A 32 12.07 6.89 18.11
N ARG A 33 12.88 5.84 17.91
CA ARG A 33 14.29 5.83 18.34
C ARG A 33 15.15 6.80 17.53
N ILE A 34 14.87 6.95 16.24
CA ILE A 34 15.58 7.87 15.34
C ILE A 34 15.10 9.32 15.57
N LEU A 35 13.80 9.50 15.74
CA LEU A 35 13.16 10.80 15.92
C LEU A 35 13.44 11.38 17.31
N GLY A 36 13.44 10.54 18.35
CA GLY A 36 13.55 10.95 19.74
C GLY A 36 12.21 11.40 20.35
N HIS A 37 11.09 11.13 19.68
CA HIS A 37 9.74 11.41 20.16
C HIS A 37 8.73 10.39 19.61
N SER A 38 7.54 10.34 20.21
CA SER A 38 6.47 9.45 19.74
C SER A 38 5.93 9.84 18.36
N THR A 39 5.43 8.86 17.61
CA THR A 39 4.80 9.06 16.29
C THR A 39 3.52 8.25 16.15
N LEU A 40 2.58 8.74 15.35
CA LEU A 40 1.43 7.98 14.84
C LEU A 40 1.69 7.36 13.45
N TYR A 41 2.82 7.68 12.79
CA TYR A 41 3.19 7.07 11.53
C TYR A 41 3.59 5.60 11.72
N ARG A 42 2.82 4.68 11.09
CA ARG A 42 3.03 3.22 11.21
C ARG A 42 3.07 2.76 12.66
N ALA A 43 2.25 3.41 13.49
CA ALA A 43 2.16 3.17 14.92
C ALA A 43 1.20 2.02 15.28
N LYS A 44 0.74 1.29 14.26
CA LYS A 44 -0.02 0.05 14.38
C LYS A 44 -1.28 0.29 15.19
N TRP A 45 -1.46 -0.39 16.32
CA TRP A 45 -2.60 -0.19 17.20
C TRP A 45 -2.90 1.28 17.52
N ARG A 46 -1.88 2.11 17.78
CA ARG A 46 -2.07 3.53 18.13
C ARG A 46 -2.60 4.36 16.96
N GLU A 47 -2.27 3.99 15.73
CA GLU A 47 -2.78 4.71 14.55
C GLU A 47 -4.24 4.32 14.26
N TYR A 48 -4.59 3.03 14.41
CA TYR A 48 -5.98 2.59 14.29
C TYR A 48 -6.89 3.25 15.33
N THR A 49 -6.48 3.24 16.61
CA THR A 49 -7.28 3.86 17.68
C THR A 49 -7.42 5.37 17.51
N ALA A 50 -6.35 6.06 17.11
CA ALA A 50 -6.42 7.48 16.81
C ALA A 50 -7.45 7.78 15.71
N LEU A 51 -7.48 6.99 14.64
CA LEU A 51 -8.45 7.16 13.55
C LEU A 51 -9.89 6.87 14.01
N TRP A 52 -10.12 5.81 14.78
CA TRP A 52 -11.47 5.50 15.33
C TRP A 52 -11.96 6.57 16.31
N GLU A 53 -11.06 7.22 17.04
CA GLU A 53 -11.36 8.32 17.95
C GLU A 53 -11.54 9.67 17.23
N GLY A 54 -11.44 9.70 15.89
CA GLY A 54 -11.56 10.92 15.09
C GLY A 54 -10.35 11.83 15.15
N ARG A 55 -9.20 11.34 15.63
CA ARG A 55 -7.92 12.07 15.69
C ARG A 55 -7.16 12.02 14.37
N ARG A 56 -7.88 12.12 13.25
CA ARG A 56 -7.35 12.07 11.89
C ARG A 56 -6.28 13.15 11.66
N ASP A 57 -6.54 14.38 12.08
CA ASP A 57 -5.59 15.48 11.84
C ASP A 57 -4.30 15.33 12.66
N GLU A 58 -4.37 14.74 13.85
CA GLU A 58 -3.19 14.38 14.65
C GLU A 58 -2.34 13.33 13.92
N TYR A 59 -2.98 12.28 13.39
CA TYR A 59 -2.33 11.24 12.60
C TYR A 59 -1.64 11.82 11.36
N VAL A 60 -2.34 12.65 10.59
CA VAL A 60 -1.77 13.20 9.35
C VAL A 60 -0.67 14.23 9.64
N ALA A 61 -0.81 15.05 10.69
CA ALA A 61 0.26 15.94 11.13
C ALA A 61 1.52 15.15 11.55
N SER A 62 1.35 14.03 12.24
CA SER A 62 2.46 13.12 12.58
C SER A 62 3.11 12.57 11.31
N CYS A 63 2.34 12.04 10.35
CA CYS A 63 2.89 11.51 9.11
C CYS A 63 3.67 12.56 8.31
N LYS A 64 3.13 13.78 8.16
CA LYS A 64 3.78 14.90 7.46
C LYS A 64 5.15 15.22 8.06
N ARG A 65 5.20 15.39 9.38
CA ARG A 65 6.44 15.72 10.10
C ARG A 65 7.45 14.56 10.05
N ASP A 66 6.99 13.37 10.41
CA ASP A 66 7.88 12.27 10.79
C ASP A 66 8.48 11.57 9.57
N ILE A 67 7.72 11.41 8.47
CA ILE A 67 8.23 10.81 7.24
C ILE A 67 9.37 11.66 6.66
N VAL A 68 9.17 12.99 6.64
CA VAL A 68 10.16 13.94 6.11
C VAL A 68 11.41 13.98 7.00
N GLU A 69 11.24 14.02 8.33
CA GLU A 69 12.37 14.02 9.27
C GLU A 69 13.17 12.72 9.20
N LEU A 70 12.51 11.55 9.14
CA LEU A 70 13.17 10.25 8.99
C LEU A 70 14.01 10.19 7.72
N ALA A 71 13.45 10.60 6.58
CA ALA A 71 14.18 10.60 5.31
C ALA A 71 15.45 11.46 5.39
N ARG A 72 15.36 12.64 5.99
CA ARG A 72 16.50 13.55 6.19
C ARG A 72 17.55 12.97 7.14
N LYS A 73 17.14 12.42 8.28
CA LYS A 73 18.06 11.84 9.28
C LYS A 73 18.80 10.60 8.78
N LEU A 74 18.13 9.78 7.96
CA LEU A 74 18.70 8.55 7.43
C LEU A 74 19.43 8.74 6.09
N GLY A 75 19.35 9.93 5.49
CA GLY A 75 19.93 10.19 4.17
C GLY A 75 19.30 9.34 3.07
N HIS A 76 18.01 9.05 3.20
CA HIS A 76 17.25 8.29 2.21
C HIS A 76 17.12 9.07 0.91
N ASP A 77 17.11 8.34 -0.19
CA ASP A 77 16.88 8.85 -1.53
C ASP A 77 15.41 8.73 -1.97
N ILE A 78 14.69 7.82 -1.34
CA ILE A 78 13.27 7.51 -1.59
C ILE A 78 12.44 7.93 -0.37
N VAL A 79 11.32 8.61 -0.60
CA VAL A 79 10.38 9.03 0.44
C VAL A 79 8.99 8.44 0.14
N PRO A 80 8.42 7.60 1.02
CA PRO A 80 7.11 7.03 0.80
C PRO A 80 6.00 8.08 0.98
N ALA A 81 5.01 8.07 0.09
CA ALA A 81 3.82 8.91 0.17
C ALA A 81 2.56 8.07 -0.08
N PHE A 82 1.45 8.40 0.57
CA PHE A 82 0.20 7.66 0.44
C PHE A 82 -1.01 8.54 0.72
N LEU A 83 -2.18 8.09 0.26
CA LEU A 83 -3.45 8.75 0.56
C LEU A 83 -3.79 8.56 2.03
N VAL A 84 -4.19 9.65 2.69
CA VAL A 84 -4.66 9.61 4.08
C VAL A 84 -6.18 9.51 4.12
N PRO A 85 -6.79 9.14 5.26
CA PRO A 85 -8.24 9.17 5.40
C PRO A 85 -8.82 10.57 5.13
N SER A 86 -10.02 10.61 4.53
CA SER A 86 -10.73 11.86 4.26
C SER A 86 -11.03 12.62 5.55
N ALA A 87 -10.91 13.94 5.50
CA ALA A 87 -11.34 14.84 6.56
C ALA A 87 -12.87 15.01 6.62
N TYR A 88 -13.60 14.58 5.57
CA TYR A 88 -15.05 14.67 5.48
C TYR A 88 -15.76 13.36 5.84
N SER A 89 -15.04 12.25 5.82
CA SER A 89 -15.56 10.95 6.25
C SER A 89 -15.68 10.89 7.77
N LYS A 90 -16.78 10.32 8.25
CA LYS A 90 -16.93 10.02 9.68
C LYS A 90 -15.99 8.87 10.04
N PRO A 91 -15.39 8.89 11.25
CA PRO A 91 -14.67 7.74 11.77
C PRO A 91 -15.55 6.49 11.75
N GLU A 92 -15.06 5.45 11.10
CA GLU A 92 -15.72 4.15 11.12
C GLU A 92 -15.27 3.40 12.38
N VAL A 93 -16.02 3.59 13.46
CA VAL A 93 -15.75 2.88 14.72
C VAL A 93 -16.19 1.43 14.55
N PRO A 94 -15.27 0.45 14.66
CA PRO A 94 -15.61 -0.94 14.44
C PRO A 94 -16.35 -1.55 15.63
N GLU A 95 -16.99 -2.68 15.41
CA GLU A 95 -17.54 -3.51 16.48
C GLU A 95 -16.42 -4.35 17.10
N PHE A 96 -16.03 -4.06 18.34
CA PHE A 96 -15.03 -4.85 19.05
C PHE A 96 -15.58 -6.21 19.46
N LEU A 97 -14.92 -7.27 19.00
CA LEU A 97 -15.20 -8.67 19.36
C LEU A 97 -14.28 -9.17 20.49
N GLY A 98 -13.28 -8.36 20.84
CA GLY A 98 -12.30 -8.60 21.89
C GLY A 98 -11.29 -7.43 21.96
N PRO A 99 -10.28 -7.50 22.84
CA PRO A 99 -9.36 -6.39 23.05
C PRO A 99 -8.60 -5.93 21.80
N TYR A 100 -8.21 -6.88 20.94
CA TYR A 100 -7.47 -6.64 19.71
C TYR A 100 -8.10 -7.35 18.52
N ARG A 101 -9.43 -7.50 18.54
CA ARG A 101 -10.20 -8.14 17.48
C ARG A 101 -11.48 -7.36 17.24
N TRP A 102 -11.76 -6.99 16.00
CA TRP A 102 -12.89 -6.12 15.67
C TRP A 102 -13.47 -6.45 14.30
N ARG A 103 -14.73 -6.06 14.09
CA ARG A 103 -15.46 -6.19 12.84
C ARG A 103 -15.74 -4.81 12.24
N THR A 104 -15.41 -4.62 10.97
CA THR A 104 -15.73 -3.41 10.19
C THR A 104 -17.18 -3.44 9.69
N ALA A 105 -17.71 -2.31 9.22
CA ALA A 105 -19.12 -2.23 8.82
C ALA A 105 -19.47 -3.15 7.65
N ASP A 106 -18.49 -3.46 6.80
CA ASP A 106 -18.60 -4.42 5.70
C ASP A 106 -18.51 -5.89 6.13
N GLY A 107 -18.43 -6.18 7.43
CA GLY A 107 -18.45 -7.53 8.00
C GLY A 107 -17.08 -8.23 8.06
N ARG A 108 -15.99 -7.61 7.60
CA ARG A 108 -14.64 -8.15 7.75
C ARG A 108 -14.21 -8.13 9.22
N VAL A 109 -13.50 -9.18 9.65
CA VAL A 109 -12.99 -9.29 11.02
C VAL A 109 -11.47 -9.23 10.97
N PHE A 110 -10.91 -8.28 11.70
CA PHE A 110 -9.47 -8.10 11.84
C PHE A 110 -9.01 -8.47 13.25
N ALA A 111 -7.74 -8.81 13.37
CA ALA A 111 -7.05 -8.95 14.64
C ALA A 111 -5.69 -8.25 14.61
N TYR A 112 -5.21 -7.91 15.79
CA TYR A 112 -3.88 -7.35 16.02
C TYR A 112 -3.20 -8.13 17.16
N SER A 113 -1.89 -8.37 17.03
CA SER A 113 -1.09 -8.99 18.10
C SER A 113 -0.22 -7.91 18.75
N PRO A 114 -0.46 -7.57 20.02
CA PRO A 114 0.41 -6.65 20.76
C PRO A 114 1.80 -7.23 21.03
N GLU A 115 1.99 -8.56 20.91
CA GLU A 115 3.30 -9.20 21.12
C GLU A 115 4.23 -9.01 19.92
N THR A 116 3.67 -9.07 18.70
CA THR A 116 4.45 -8.92 17.46
C THR A 116 4.48 -7.48 16.97
N GLU A 117 3.49 -6.69 17.37
CA GLU A 117 3.31 -5.29 16.93
C GLU A 117 3.34 -5.15 15.40
N GLY A 118 2.89 -6.19 14.70
CA GLY A 118 2.80 -6.22 13.25
C GLY A 118 1.61 -5.42 12.72
N HIS A 119 1.39 -5.50 11.41
CA HIS A 119 0.13 -5.02 10.84
C HIS A 119 -1.06 -5.80 11.41
N ALA A 120 -2.21 -5.14 11.53
CA ALA A 120 -3.46 -5.86 11.72
C ALA A 120 -3.67 -6.82 10.55
N PHE A 121 -4.15 -8.02 10.83
CA PHE A 121 -4.36 -9.05 9.82
C PHE A 121 -5.83 -9.44 9.75
N LEU A 122 -6.29 -9.75 8.56
CA LEU A 122 -7.66 -10.16 8.30
C LEU A 122 -7.86 -11.61 8.76
N VAL A 123 -8.82 -11.81 9.66
CA VAL A 123 -9.20 -13.12 10.21
C VAL A 123 -10.29 -13.77 9.37
N SER A 124 -11.24 -12.98 8.89
CA SER A 124 -12.31 -13.46 8.00
C SER A 124 -12.92 -12.32 7.19
N ASN A 125 -13.35 -12.62 5.98
CA ASN A 125 -14.17 -11.75 5.15
C ASN A 125 -15.55 -12.39 4.89
N PRO A 126 -16.57 -11.58 4.55
CA PRO A 126 -17.80 -12.12 3.99
C PRO A 126 -17.55 -12.87 2.68
N ASP A 127 -18.39 -13.85 2.39
CA ASP A 127 -18.47 -14.44 1.06
C ASP A 127 -19.07 -13.43 0.07
N VAL A 128 -18.63 -13.47 -1.19
CA VAL A 128 -19.09 -12.58 -2.25
C VAL A 128 -19.60 -13.36 -3.45
N THR A 129 -20.62 -12.82 -4.11
CA THR A 129 -21.13 -13.31 -5.38
C THR A 129 -20.76 -12.33 -6.49
N LEU A 130 -20.87 -12.75 -7.76
CA LEU A 130 -20.66 -11.86 -8.90
C LEU A 130 -21.52 -10.58 -8.81
N ASP A 131 -22.80 -10.73 -8.50
CA ASP A 131 -23.74 -9.61 -8.38
C ASP A 131 -23.41 -8.69 -7.19
N GLY A 132 -22.71 -9.21 -6.17
CA GLY A 132 -22.25 -8.43 -5.01
C GLY A 132 -20.94 -7.69 -5.25
N LEU A 133 -20.27 -7.90 -6.37
CA LEU A 133 -19.01 -7.25 -6.74
C LEU A 133 -19.28 -6.10 -7.71
N GLU A 134 -19.74 -4.99 -7.15
CA GLU A 134 -20.03 -3.77 -7.89
C GLU A 134 -18.75 -2.97 -8.19
N ASP A 135 -18.70 -2.33 -9.37
CA ASP A 135 -17.70 -1.31 -9.64
C ASP A 135 -18.08 -0.06 -8.84
N HIS A 136 -17.30 0.24 -7.81
CA HIS A 136 -17.40 1.52 -7.13
C HIS A 136 -16.42 2.50 -7.78
N PRO A 137 -16.86 3.68 -8.23
CA PRO A 137 -15.94 4.67 -8.76
C PRO A 137 -14.93 5.03 -7.67
N PHE A 138 -13.64 5.05 -8.03
CA PHE A 138 -12.61 5.55 -7.14
C PHE A 138 -12.92 7.01 -6.82
N GLN A 139 -13.26 7.27 -5.56
CA GLN A 139 -13.58 8.60 -5.06
C GLN A 139 -12.52 9.02 -4.06
N ILE A 140 -11.86 10.12 -4.38
CA ILE A 140 -10.98 10.83 -3.46
C ILE A 140 -11.38 12.29 -3.38
N ASP A 141 -11.16 12.88 -2.23
CA ASP A 141 -11.22 14.33 -2.05
C ASP A 141 -9.82 14.89 -1.74
N GLU A 142 -9.67 16.21 -1.89
CA GLU A 142 -8.40 16.93 -1.71
C GLU A 142 -7.74 16.67 -0.36
N SER A 143 -8.51 16.44 0.71
CA SER A 143 -7.93 16.18 2.04
C SER A 143 -7.14 14.87 2.08
N GLN A 144 -7.47 13.89 1.24
CA GLN A 144 -6.76 12.61 1.18
C GLN A 144 -5.36 12.75 0.55
N LEU A 145 -5.15 13.81 -0.24
CA LEU A 145 -3.89 14.10 -0.91
C LEU A 145 -2.93 14.95 -0.06
N GLU A 146 -3.37 15.48 1.07
CA GLU A 146 -2.62 16.51 1.81
C GLU A 146 -1.24 16.05 2.29
N LEU A 147 -1.08 14.75 2.59
CA LEU A 147 0.21 14.16 2.95
C LEU A 147 1.14 14.11 1.74
N VAL A 148 0.64 13.59 0.62
CA VAL A 148 1.38 13.49 -0.64
C VAL A 148 1.84 14.87 -1.08
N GLN A 149 0.92 15.84 -1.14
CA GLN A 149 1.22 17.22 -1.50
C GLN A 149 2.23 17.87 -0.56
N HIS A 150 2.19 17.55 0.75
CA HIS A 150 3.19 18.04 1.70
C HIS A 150 4.58 17.46 1.42
N ILE A 151 4.68 16.13 1.22
CA ILE A 151 5.94 15.45 0.93
C ILE A 151 6.54 15.95 -0.40
N VAL A 152 5.72 16.08 -1.45
CA VAL A 152 6.14 16.60 -2.75
C VAL A 152 6.68 18.02 -2.63
N ARG A 153 6.00 18.91 -1.88
CA ARG A 153 6.49 20.27 -1.62
C ARG A 153 7.82 20.30 -0.88
N GLU A 154 7.97 19.48 0.16
CA GLU A 154 9.15 19.49 1.04
C GLU A 154 10.37 18.78 0.43
N MET A 155 10.14 17.73 -0.35
CA MET A 155 11.20 16.78 -0.75
C MET A 155 11.22 16.50 -2.25
N GLY A 156 10.12 16.71 -2.97
CA GLY A 156 9.99 16.33 -4.38
C GLY A 156 10.94 17.06 -5.34
N GLY A 157 11.53 18.19 -4.93
CA GLY A 157 12.59 18.85 -5.71
C GLY A 157 13.94 18.12 -5.70
N THR A 158 14.15 17.18 -4.77
CA THR A 158 15.45 16.52 -4.56
C THR A 158 15.37 15.01 -4.37
N HIS A 159 14.27 14.49 -3.83
CA HIS A 159 14.09 13.07 -3.49
C HIS A 159 13.09 12.41 -4.43
N PHE A 160 13.25 11.09 -4.62
CA PHE A 160 12.29 10.28 -5.35
C PHE A 160 11.07 10.01 -4.45
N ILE A 161 9.89 10.48 -4.88
CA ILE A 161 8.66 10.31 -4.11
C ILE A 161 7.95 9.03 -4.57
N LEU A 162 7.86 8.06 -3.66
CA LEU A 162 7.29 6.74 -3.94
C LEU A 162 5.86 6.65 -3.39
N GLY A 163 4.87 6.77 -4.27
CA GLY A 163 3.46 6.61 -3.96
C GLY A 163 3.10 5.17 -3.58
N ARG A 164 2.28 4.96 -2.56
CA ARG A 164 1.77 3.65 -2.16
C ARG A 164 0.25 3.59 -2.36
N PRO A 165 -0.24 2.98 -3.46
CA PRO A 165 -1.67 2.92 -3.78
C PRO A 165 -2.43 1.85 -2.97
N GLY A 166 -1.73 0.95 -2.28
CA GLY A 166 -2.31 -0.19 -1.57
C GLY A 166 -2.05 -1.51 -2.30
N ASP A 167 -2.94 -2.48 -2.09
CA ASP A 167 -2.83 -3.80 -2.70
C ASP A 167 -3.08 -3.78 -4.22
N ASP A 168 -2.46 -4.71 -4.95
CA ASP A 168 -2.72 -4.94 -6.37
C ASP A 168 -3.47 -6.26 -6.61
N VAL A 169 -2.87 -7.17 -7.37
CA VAL A 169 -3.50 -8.32 -7.99
C VAL A 169 -3.92 -9.40 -7.00
N LEU A 170 -3.44 -9.34 -5.76
CA LEU A 170 -3.89 -10.22 -4.68
C LEU A 170 -4.29 -9.38 -3.44
N PRO A 171 -5.58 -9.02 -3.30
CA PRO A 171 -6.07 -8.03 -2.32
C PRO A 171 -6.19 -8.62 -0.90
N VAL A 172 -5.06 -9.01 -0.31
CA VAL A 172 -4.97 -9.67 1.00
C VAL A 172 -5.39 -8.80 2.19
N GLY A 173 -5.44 -7.47 2.00
CA GLY A 173 -6.04 -6.54 2.95
C GLY A 173 -7.57 -6.60 3.00
N ARG A 174 -8.22 -7.18 1.98
CA ARG A 174 -9.68 -7.25 1.87
C ARG A 174 -10.22 -8.69 1.84
N TYR A 175 -9.42 -9.68 1.51
CA TYR A 175 -9.84 -11.07 1.50
C TYR A 175 -8.74 -11.93 2.11
N THR A 176 -9.11 -12.94 2.90
CA THR A 176 -8.10 -13.84 3.44
C THR A 176 -7.42 -14.57 2.27
N LEU A 177 -6.13 -14.88 2.44
CA LEU A 177 -5.39 -15.62 1.42
C LEU A 177 -6.09 -16.95 1.08
N GLU A 178 -6.56 -17.68 2.09
CA GLU A 178 -7.34 -18.91 1.91
C GLU A 178 -8.58 -18.68 1.04
N TYR A 179 -9.36 -17.63 1.32
CA TYR A 179 -10.57 -17.32 0.54
C TYR A 179 -10.24 -17.03 -0.92
N LEU A 180 -9.19 -16.25 -1.18
CA LEU A 180 -8.74 -15.92 -2.53
C LEU A 180 -8.31 -17.18 -3.29
N LEU A 181 -7.48 -18.02 -2.68
CA LEU A 181 -6.95 -19.24 -3.33
C LEU A 181 -8.04 -20.28 -3.60
N VAL A 182 -8.96 -20.49 -2.65
CA VAL A 182 -10.10 -21.41 -2.84
C VAL A 182 -11.07 -20.86 -3.89
N THR A 183 -11.39 -19.56 -3.85
CA THR A 183 -12.28 -18.94 -4.84
C THR A 183 -11.69 -18.98 -6.24
N MET A 184 -10.38 -18.79 -6.38
CA MET A 184 -9.68 -18.94 -7.66
C MET A 184 -9.86 -20.33 -8.29
N MET A 185 -9.92 -21.38 -7.48
CA MET A 185 -10.10 -22.76 -7.93
C MET A 185 -11.58 -23.13 -8.18
N ASP A 186 -12.46 -22.79 -7.24
CA ASP A 186 -13.84 -23.28 -7.22
C ASP A 186 -14.83 -22.35 -7.96
N ARG A 187 -14.52 -21.05 -8.00
CA ARG A 187 -15.37 -19.98 -8.59
C ARG A 187 -14.49 -18.97 -9.34
N PRO A 188 -13.75 -19.41 -10.39
CA PRO A 188 -12.76 -18.57 -11.07
C PRO A 188 -13.35 -17.26 -11.64
N GLU A 189 -14.63 -17.26 -12.03
CA GLU A 189 -15.34 -16.06 -12.46
C GLU A 189 -15.49 -15.02 -11.34
N VAL A 190 -15.78 -15.45 -10.10
CA VAL A 190 -15.84 -14.58 -8.93
C VAL A 190 -14.44 -14.04 -8.62
N PHE A 191 -13.42 -14.90 -8.66
CA PHE A 191 -12.04 -14.47 -8.45
C PHE A 191 -11.59 -13.42 -9.47
N ARG A 192 -11.84 -13.64 -10.77
CA ARG A 192 -11.54 -12.66 -11.82
C ARG A 192 -12.22 -11.33 -11.56
N ARG A 193 -13.48 -11.36 -11.12
CA ARG A 193 -14.23 -10.16 -10.81
C ARG A 193 -13.69 -9.42 -9.58
N ILE A 194 -13.23 -10.14 -8.55
CA ILE A 194 -12.52 -9.54 -7.42
C ILE A 194 -11.26 -8.82 -7.92
N VAL A 195 -10.40 -9.51 -8.67
CA VAL A 195 -9.14 -8.92 -9.18
C VAL A 195 -9.44 -7.70 -10.04
N GLU A 196 -10.42 -7.77 -10.94
CA GLU A 196 -10.84 -6.63 -11.78
C GLU A 196 -11.21 -5.40 -10.96
N VAL A 197 -12.12 -5.54 -9.99
CA VAL A 197 -12.59 -4.40 -9.18
C VAL A 197 -11.45 -3.79 -8.37
N GLU A 198 -10.61 -4.62 -7.73
CA GLU A 198 -9.50 -4.15 -6.91
C GLU A 198 -8.39 -3.51 -7.77
N MET A 199 -8.13 -4.04 -8.97
CA MET A 199 -7.18 -3.46 -9.90
C MET A 199 -7.65 -2.13 -10.47
N HIS A 200 -8.96 -1.96 -10.72
CA HIS A 200 -9.52 -0.65 -11.06
C HIS A 200 -9.26 0.39 -9.97
N GLN A 201 -9.42 0.03 -8.69
CA GLN A 201 -9.07 0.92 -7.57
C GLN A 201 -7.58 1.23 -7.51
N CYS A 202 -6.73 0.19 -7.60
CA CYS A 202 -5.27 0.34 -7.52
C CYS A 202 -4.72 1.21 -8.66
N ILE A 203 -5.22 1.04 -9.89
CA ILE A 203 -4.86 1.86 -11.04
C ILE A 203 -5.30 3.32 -10.84
N ALA A 204 -6.51 3.54 -10.34
CA ALA A 204 -7.01 4.90 -10.11
C ALA A 204 -6.22 5.61 -9.00
N ALA A 205 -5.94 4.93 -7.88
CA ALA A 205 -5.09 5.45 -6.82
C ALA A 205 -3.66 5.73 -7.31
N SER A 206 -3.09 4.85 -8.14
CA SER A 206 -1.77 5.04 -8.73
C SER A 206 -1.72 6.29 -9.60
N LYS A 207 -2.73 6.50 -10.47
CA LYS A 207 -2.85 7.72 -11.29
C LYS A 207 -2.94 8.97 -10.42
N ALA A 208 -3.79 8.95 -9.39
CA ALA A 208 -3.94 10.09 -8.49
C ALA A 208 -2.63 10.45 -7.76
N LEU A 209 -1.85 9.45 -7.34
CA LEU A 209 -0.55 9.65 -6.70
C LEU A 209 0.47 10.27 -7.66
N ILE A 210 0.56 9.77 -8.89
CA ILE A 210 1.46 10.36 -9.92
C ILE A 210 1.03 11.79 -10.26
N GLU A 211 -0.27 12.03 -10.44
CA GLU A 211 -0.82 13.37 -10.72
C GLU A 211 -0.57 14.36 -9.56
N ALA A 212 -0.50 13.86 -8.32
CA ALA A 212 -0.15 14.65 -7.14
C ALA A 212 1.36 14.92 -7.00
N GLY A 213 2.21 14.38 -7.89
CA GLY A 213 3.63 14.65 -7.95
C GLY A 213 4.54 13.52 -7.44
N CYS A 214 4.02 12.31 -7.24
CA CYS A 214 4.88 11.14 -7.03
C CYS A 214 5.68 10.81 -8.30
N ASP A 215 6.94 10.40 -8.14
CA ASP A 215 7.79 9.99 -9.26
C ASP A 215 7.50 8.54 -9.70
N GLY A 216 7.08 7.70 -8.76
CA GLY A 216 6.66 6.34 -9.04
C GLY A 216 5.70 5.80 -7.99
N VAL A 217 5.19 4.59 -8.22
CA VAL A 217 4.29 3.89 -7.30
C VAL A 217 4.81 2.50 -6.94
N LEU A 218 4.50 2.07 -5.73
CA LEU A 218 4.78 0.73 -5.19
C LEU A 218 3.48 0.09 -4.71
N PRO A 219 2.68 -0.50 -5.61
CA PRO A 219 1.60 -1.39 -5.23
C PRO A 219 2.14 -2.68 -4.60
N THR A 220 1.42 -3.21 -3.62
CA THR A 220 1.92 -4.31 -2.76
C THR A 220 0.93 -5.45 -2.64
N SER A 221 1.29 -6.62 -3.14
CA SER A 221 0.62 -7.87 -2.78
C SER A 221 1.64 -8.99 -2.86
N ASP A 222 1.76 -9.75 -1.78
CA ASP A 222 2.64 -10.91 -1.75
C ASP A 222 2.02 -12.04 -2.56
N LEU A 223 2.83 -12.64 -3.43
CA LEU A 223 2.43 -13.74 -4.31
C LEU A 223 3.12 -15.05 -3.93
N ALA A 224 4.01 -15.03 -2.94
CA ALA A 224 4.80 -16.17 -2.52
C ALA A 224 5.06 -16.24 -1.01
N SER A 225 5.27 -17.46 -0.53
CA SER A 225 5.88 -17.74 0.77
C SER A 225 7.38 -17.99 0.62
N SER A 226 8.06 -18.33 1.72
CA SER A 226 9.45 -18.82 1.67
C SER A 226 9.63 -20.14 0.91
N GLN A 227 8.54 -20.87 0.62
CA GLN A 227 8.56 -22.14 -0.12
C GLN A 227 8.20 -21.99 -1.60
N GLY A 228 7.78 -20.79 -2.03
CA GLY A 228 7.39 -20.51 -3.40
C GLY A 228 6.02 -19.85 -3.54
N PRO A 229 5.59 -19.65 -4.80
CA PRO A 229 4.33 -18.97 -5.13
C PRO A 229 3.10 -19.63 -4.51
N PHE A 230 2.09 -18.82 -4.20
CA PHE A 230 0.78 -19.30 -3.72
C PHE A 230 -0.05 -20.00 -4.80
N MET A 231 0.34 -19.85 -6.07
CA MET A 231 -0.32 -20.42 -7.24
C MET A 231 0.71 -20.86 -8.28
N SER A 232 0.31 -21.75 -9.19
CA SER A 232 1.21 -22.17 -10.27
C SER A 232 1.54 -21.00 -11.22
N PRO A 233 2.70 -21.02 -11.91
CA PRO A 233 3.03 -20.01 -12.92
C PRO A 233 1.93 -19.83 -13.98
N ALA A 234 1.33 -20.94 -14.46
CA ALA A 234 0.23 -20.89 -15.42
C ALA A 234 -1.00 -20.13 -14.88
N MET A 235 -1.33 -20.30 -13.59
CA MET A 235 -2.43 -19.55 -12.97
C MET A 235 -2.07 -18.08 -12.77
N PHE A 236 -0.83 -17.78 -12.40
CA PHE A 236 -0.36 -16.39 -12.31
C PHE A 236 -0.47 -15.68 -13.67
N GLU A 237 0.00 -16.32 -14.74
CA GLU A 237 -0.10 -15.84 -16.12
C GLU A 237 -1.56 -15.63 -16.56
N GLU A 238 -2.46 -16.54 -16.17
CA GLU A 238 -3.86 -16.51 -16.58
C GLU A 238 -4.67 -15.45 -15.82
N PHE A 239 -4.46 -15.33 -14.51
CA PHE A 239 -5.35 -14.54 -13.65
C PHE A 239 -4.79 -13.18 -13.28
N LEU A 240 -3.47 -13.03 -13.09
CA LEU A 240 -2.89 -11.86 -12.44
C LEU A 240 -1.97 -11.05 -13.37
N LEU A 241 -1.14 -11.71 -14.17
CA LEU A 241 -0.15 -11.04 -15.03
C LEU A 241 -0.76 -10.01 -16.01
N PRO A 242 -1.93 -10.24 -16.66
CA PRO A 242 -2.52 -9.24 -17.55
C PRO A 242 -2.88 -7.94 -16.84
N TRP A 243 -3.30 -8.03 -15.57
CA TRP A 243 -3.62 -6.88 -14.73
C TRP A 243 -2.38 -6.11 -14.30
N LEU A 244 -1.28 -6.80 -13.98
CA LEU A 244 0.02 -6.15 -13.76
C LEU A 244 0.47 -5.38 -15.01
N GLY A 245 0.33 -5.96 -16.19
CA GLY A 245 0.60 -5.27 -17.46
C GLY A 245 -0.23 -4.01 -17.64
N THR A 246 -1.54 -4.09 -17.35
CA THR A 246 -2.47 -2.95 -17.44
C THR A 246 -2.09 -1.83 -16.46
N LEU A 247 -1.66 -2.18 -15.25
CA LEU A 247 -1.18 -1.23 -14.25
C LEU A 247 0.13 -0.57 -14.69
N CYS A 248 1.09 -1.34 -15.23
CA CYS A 248 2.32 -0.79 -15.80
C CYS A 248 2.02 0.23 -16.91
N ASP A 249 1.16 -0.13 -17.87
CA ASP A 249 0.79 0.76 -18.97
C ASP A 249 0.13 2.06 -18.46
N ALA A 250 -0.76 1.93 -17.47
CA ALA A 250 -1.43 3.07 -16.86
C ALA A 250 -0.43 4.03 -16.18
N VAL A 251 0.53 3.52 -15.43
CA VAL A 251 1.53 4.32 -14.72
C VAL A 251 2.52 4.94 -15.72
N HIS A 252 3.03 4.17 -16.68
CA HIS A 252 3.94 4.67 -17.71
C HIS A 252 3.29 5.74 -18.61
N SER A 253 1.99 5.63 -18.91
CA SER A 253 1.26 6.65 -19.69
C SER A 253 1.25 8.04 -19.03
N LYS A 254 1.52 8.09 -17.71
CA LYS A 254 1.64 9.32 -16.91
C LYS A 254 3.09 9.73 -16.65
N GLY A 255 4.06 8.99 -17.20
CA GLY A 255 5.49 9.21 -16.97
C GLY A 255 5.98 8.78 -15.59
N GLY A 256 5.19 8.01 -14.84
CA GLY A 256 5.57 7.47 -13.54
C GLY A 256 6.36 6.18 -13.66
N TYR A 257 7.15 5.86 -12.63
CA TYR A 257 7.77 4.55 -12.46
C TYR A 257 6.85 3.59 -11.69
N ILE A 258 7.00 2.29 -11.92
CA ILE A 258 6.36 1.25 -11.14
C ILE A 258 7.40 0.33 -10.50
N ILE A 259 7.26 0.07 -9.21
CA ILE A 259 8.09 -0.86 -8.46
C ILE A 259 7.15 -1.92 -7.86
N LYS A 260 7.05 -3.08 -8.52
CA LYS A 260 6.26 -4.20 -7.99
C LYS A 260 6.99 -4.83 -6.80
N HIS A 261 6.33 -4.85 -5.64
CA HIS A 261 6.82 -5.52 -4.45
C HIS A 261 5.98 -6.77 -4.14
N SER A 262 6.69 -7.84 -3.79
CA SER A 262 6.20 -9.08 -3.21
C SER A 262 7.32 -9.69 -2.40
N ASP A 263 7.02 -10.11 -1.18
CA ASP A 263 7.89 -10.99 -0.40
C ASP A 263 7.85 -12.43 -0.94
N GLY A 264 8.71 -13.27 -0.38
CA GLY A 264 8.75 -14.71 -0.66
C GLY A 264 9.65 -15.14 -1.82
N TYR A 265 9.66 -16.44 -2.10
CA TYR A 265 10.46 -17.07 -3.15
C TYR A 265 9.77 -16.90 -4.51
N MET A 266 9.98 -15.74 -5.13
CA MET A 266 9.32 -15.30 -6.37
C MET A 266 9.92 -15.86 -7.67
N TRP A 267 11.10 -16.48 -7.63
CA TRP A 267 11.83 -16.91 -8.83
C TRP A 267 11.00 -17.67 -9.88
N PRO A 268 10.06 -18.57 -9.51
CA PRO A 268 9.25 -19.26 -10.51
C PRO A 268 8.28 -18.36 -11.30
N LEU A 269 8.11 -17.08 -10.93
CA LEU A 269 7.23 -16.10 -11.58
C LEU A 269 7.99 -14.95 -12.27
N LEU A 270 9.33 -14.95 -12.26
CA LEU A 270 10.14 -13.85 -12.79
C LEU A 270 10.65 -14.07 -14.23
N ASP A 271 10.54 -15.29 -14.74
CA ASP A 271 10.88 -15.66 -16.13
C ASP A 271 9.71 -15.35 -17.08
#